data_AF-A0A7R9FQ80-F1
#
_entry.id   AF-A0A7R9FQ80-F1
#
_cell.length_a   1.000
_cell.length_b   1.000
_cell.length_c   1.000
_cell.angle_alpha   90.00
_cell.angle_beta   90.00
_cell.angle_gamma   90.00
#
_symmetry.space_group_name_H-M   'P 1'
#
loop_
_entity.id
_entity.type
_entity.pdbx_description
1 polymer ?
#
loop_
_entity_poly.entity_id
_entity_poly.type
_entity_poly.pdbx_seq_one_letter_code
_entity_poly.pdbx_strand_id
1 'polypeptide(L)'
;ALECKITQDGSEYAGSVDEAVDGEKCEPWLAMTPDRNSALQYLLMFPDVELDSRHNYCRNPDKISVGPWCKTKQLKKNLKIGEGKSGMPTDGNGTEYMGTMKKTATGKNCLRWDSQPYGKLDDFKPDLTYEGHFLRNNPSAERNFCRNPTSKERPWCFVDDAATKWEFCDIPLCPNHP
;
A
#
# COMPACT_ATOMS: atom_id res chain seq x y z
N ALA A 1 -12.90 -0.43 12.16
CA ALA A 1 -12.48 -0.31 10.76
C ALA A 1 -10.97 -0.12 10.70
N LEU A 2 -10.28 -0.76 9.75
CA LEU A 2 -8.85 -0.57 9.53
C LEU A 2 -8.64 0.73 8.74
N GLU A 3 -8.13 1.77 9.40
CA GLU A 3 -7.96 3.12 8.82
C GLU A 3 -6.73 3.25 7.90
N CYS A 4 -6.12 2.13 7.55
CA CYS A 4 -4.89 2.07 6.78
C CYS A 4 -4.83 0.80 5.94
N LYS A 5 -4.04 0.82 4.86
CA LYS A 5 -3.74 -0.39 4.10
C LYS A 5 -2.45 -1.03 4.58
N ILE A 6 -2.44 -2.35 4.60
CA ILE A 6 -1.35 -3.22 5.02
C ILE A 6 -0.81 -3.99 3.82
N THR A 7 -1.69 -4.64 3.08
CA THR A 7 -1.38 -5.38 1.85
C THR A 7 -1.12 -4.42 0.70
N GLN A 8 -0.58 -4.96 -0.40
CA GLN A 8 -0.25 -4.17 -1.59
C GLN A 8 -1.51 -3.60 -2.25
N ASP A 9 -2.55 -4.43 -2.34
CA ASP A 9 -3.84 -4.03 -2.90
C ASP A 9 -4.70 -3.29 -1.87
N GLY A 10 -4.52 -3.48 -0.56
CA GLY A 10 -5.33 -2.83 0.45
C GLY A 10 -6.80 -3.25 0.39
N SER A 11 -7.08 -4.48 -0.04
CA SER A 11 -8.44 -5.06 -0.05
C SER A 11 -9.07 -5.15 1.34
N GLU A 12 -8.24 -5.20 2.39
CA GLU A 12 -8.62 -5.14 3.79
C GLU A 12 -8.92 -3.71 4.30
N TYR A 13 -8.64 -2.68 3.50
CA TYR A 13 -8.88 -1.29 3.90
C TYR A 13 -10.38 -1.04 4.11
N ALA A 14 -10.75 -0.73 5.33
CA ALA A 14 -12.14 -0.44 5.72
C ALA A 14 -12.31 0.98 6.30
N GLY A 15 -11.30 1.85 6.13
CA GLY A 15 -11.27 3.18 6.73
C GLY A 15 -12.28 4.17 6.14
N SER A 16 -12.18 5.41 6.59
CA SER A 16 -13.17 6.48 6.34
C SER A 16 -12.77 7.51 5.28
N VAL A 17 -11.71 7.26 4.50
CA VAL A 17 -11.28 8.20 3.44
C VAL A 17 -12.36 8.27 2.35
N ASP A 18 -12.86 9.48 2.08
CA ASP A 18 -13.94 9.78 1.13
C ASP A 18 -13.49 10.74 0.00
N GLU A 19 -12.18 10.82 -0.21
CA GLU A 19 -11.54 11.75 -1.14
C GLU A 19 -10.45 11.04 -1.95
N ALA A 20 -10.43 11.32 -3.25
CA ALA A 20 -9.40 10.85 -4.17
C ALA A 20 -8.06 11.58 -3.94
N VAL A 21 -6.95 10.99 -4.42
CA VAL A 21 -5.60 11.59 -4.38
C VAL A 21 -5.53 13.02 -4.92
N ASP A 22 -6.39 13.38 -5.88
CA ASP A 22 -6.44 14.72 -6.47
C ASP A 22 -7.43 15.68 -5.78
N GLY A 23 -7.97 15.29 -4.61
CA GLY A 23 -8.85 16.11 -3.79
C GLY A 23 -10.33 16.05 -4.17
N GLU A 24 -10.70 15.22 -5.14
CA GLU A 24 -12.10 15.06 -5.52
C GLU A 24 -12.88 14.19 -4.54
N LYS A 25 -14.09 14.64 -4.18
CA LYS A 25 -15.00 13.86 -3.33
C LYS A 25 -15.52 12.61 -4.04
N CYS A 26 -15.50 11.51 -3.29
CA CYS A 26 -16.04 10.24 -3.73
C CYS A 26 -17.56 10.28 -3.79
N GLU A 27 -18.12 9.59 -4.79
CA GLU A 27 -19.55 9.35 -4.91
C GLU A 27 -19.97 8.10 -4.11
N PRO A 28 -21.21 8.07 -3.58
CA PRO A 28 -21.73 6.87 -2.94
C PRO A 28 -21.72 5.68 -3.90
N TRP A 29 -21.29 4.52 -3.42
CA TRP A 29 -21.09 3.32 -4.24
C TRP A 29 -22.34 2.89 -5.02
N LEU A 30 -23.52 3.04 -4.40
CA LEU A 30 -24.81 2.69 -4.99
C LEU A 30 -25.47 3.84 -5.78
N ALA A 31 -24.97 5.08 -5.68
CA ALA A 31 -25.54 6.22 -6.40
C ALA A 31 -25.29 6.14 -7.93
N MET A 32 -24.35 5.30 -8.36
CA MET A 32 -23.92 5.19 -9.76
C MET A 32 -24.32 3.89 -10.45
N THR A 33 -25.11 3.02 -9.80
CA THR A 33 -25.63 1.81 -10.44
C THR A 33 -26.85 2.20 -11.28
N PRO A 34 -26.87 1.94 -12.60
CA PRO A 34 -27.92 2.43 -13.50
C PRO A 34 -29.31 1.86 -13.16
N ASP A 35 -29.35 0.75 -12.45
CA ASP A 35 -30.58 0.07 -12.06
C ASP A 35 -30.36 -0.82 -10.81
N ARG A 36 -31.46 -1.36 -10.27
CA ARG A 36 -31.48 -2.20 -9.07
C ARG A 36 -30.73 -3.53 -9.26
N ASN A 37 -30.74 -4.13 -10.45
CA ASN A 37 -30.02 -5.37 -10.71
C ASN A 37 -28.51 -5.11 -10.74
N SER A 38 -28.07 -3.98 -11.31
CA SER A 38 -26.67 -3.55 -11.25
C SER A 38 -26.20 -3.29 -9.81
N ALA A 39 -27.06 -2.73 -8.95
CA ALA A 39 -26.79 -2.57 -7.52
C ALA A 39 -26.67 -3.91 -6.78
N LEU A 40 -27.59 -4.84 -7.06
CA LEU A 40 -27.55 -6.18 -6.49
C LEU A 40 -26.32 -6.98 -6.96
N GLN A 41 -25.95 -6.86 -8.23
CA GLN A 41 -24.72 -7.47 -8.77
C GLN A 41 -23.48 -6.94 -8.06
N TYR A 42 -23.40 -5.62 -7.82
CA TYR A 42 -22.33 -5.00 -7.05
C TYR A 42 -22.28 -5.48 -5.60
N LEU A 43 -23.43 -5.58 -4.92
CA LEU A 43 -23.53 -6.10 -3.55
C LEU A 43 -23.12 -7.57 -3.45
N LEU A 44 -23.43 -8.38 -4.47
CA LEU A 44 -23.06 -9.80 -4.55
C LEU A 44 -21.57 -10.00 -4.84
N MET A 45 -20.97 -9.12 -5.64
CA MET A 45 -19.54 -9.19 -5.95
C MET A 45 -18.68 -8.78 -4.74
N PHE A 46 -19.21 -7.95 -3.84
CA PHE A 46 -18.46 -7.32 -2.77
C PHE A 46 -19.19 -7.37 -1.41
N PRO A 47 -19.44 -8.59 -0.89
CA PRO A 47 -20.23 -8.81 0.33
C PRO A 47 -19.57 -8.29 1.61
N ASP A 48 -18.24 -8.09 1.58
CA ASP A 48 -17.44 -7.67 2.73
C ASP A 48 -17.31 -6.14 2.85
N VAL A 49 -17.72 -5.39 1.82
CA VAL A 49 -17.82 -3.95 1.92
C VAL A 49 -19.15 -3.65 2.60
N GLU A 50 -19.14 -2.98 3.75
CA GLU A 50 -20.33 -2.37 4.34
C GLU A 50 -20.86 -1.27 3.39
N LEU A 51 -21.48 -1.71 2.29
CA LEU A 51 -22.11 -0.90 1.25
C LEU A 51 -23.45 -0.39 1.78
N ASP A 52 -23.45 0.35 2.90
CA ASP A 52 -24.60 1.21 3.17
C ASP A 52 -24.65 2.24 2.05
N SER A 53 -25.82 2.32 1.44
CA SER A 53 -26.29 3.24 0.39
C SER A 53 -25.83 4.71 0.51
N ARG A 54 -25.34 5.14 1.68
CA ARG A 54 -24.86 6.49 1.94
C ARG A 54 -23.34 6.63 2.01
N HIS A 55 -22.59 5.54 2.10
CA HIS A 55 -21.13 5.60 2.22
C HIS A 55 -20.44 5.71 0.86
N ASN A 56 -19.43 6.56 0.81
CA ASN A 56 -18.60 6.88 -0.35
C ASN A 56 -17.11 6.61 -0.07
N TYR A 57 -16.78 5.88 0.99
CA TYR A 57 -15.39 5.64 1.37
C TYR A 57 -14.63 4.79 0.35
N CYS A 58 -13.35 5.06 0.14
CA CYS A 58 -12.50 4.32 -0.78
C CYS A 58 -12.41 2.84 -0.38
N ARG A 59 -12.50 1.92 -1.34
CA ARG A 59 -12.42 0.47 -1.12
C ARG A 59 -11.67 -0.16 -2.28
N ASN A 60 -11.11 -1.35 -2.08
CA ASN A 60 -10.51 -2.13 -3.17
C ASN A 60 -11.19 -3.49 -3.36
N PRO A 61 -12.45 -3.47 -3.81
CA PRO A 61 -13.25 -4.68 -3.81
C PRO A 61 -12.88 -5.64 -4.96
N ASP A 62 -12.25 -5.12 -6.02
CA ASP A 62 -11.71 -5.82 -7.18
C ASP A 62 -10.24 -6.25 -7.02
N LYS A 63 -9.63 -6.02 -5.85
CA LYS A 63 -8.25 -6.42 -5.49
C LYS A 63 -7.20 -5.98 -6.51
N ILE A 64 -7.39 -4.79 -7.08
CA ILE A 64 -6.43 -4.26 -8.04
C ILE A 64 -5.18 -3.76 -7.30
N SER A 65 -4.01 -4.01 -7.88
CA SER A 65 -2.72 -3.72 -7.23
C SER A 65 -2.46 -2.23 -6.97
N VAL A 66 -3.28 -1.34 -7.53
CA VAL A 66 -3.17 0.12 -7.35
C VAL A 66 -3.69 0.61 -6.00
N GLY A 67 -4.55 -0.15 -5.32
CA GLY A 67 -5.06 0.21 -3.99
C GLY A 67 -6.56 0.49 -3.93
N PRO A 68 -7.06 0.89 -2.74
CA PRO A 68 -8.42 1.39 -2.56
C PRO A 68 -8.70 2.59 -3.46
N TRP A 69 -9.89 2.60 -4.05
CA TRP A 69 -10.34 3.61 -4.98
C TRP A 69 -11.80 3.99 -4.70
N CYS A 70 -12.24 5.06 -5.33
CA CYS A 70 -13.64 5.44 -5.38
C CYS A 70 -13.98 6.07 -6.75
N LYS A 71 -15.27 6.23 -7.02
CA LYS A 71 -15.75 6.97 -8.20
C LYS A 71 -15.92 8.44 -7.87
N THR A 72 -15.66 9.33 -8.83
CA THR A 72 -15.92 10.77 -8.70
C THR A 72 -16.79 11.27 -9.86
N LYS A 73 -17.38 12.46 -9.74
CA LYS A 73 -18.26 13.04 -10.77
C LYS A 73 -17.55 13.34 -12.09
N GLN A 74 -16.25 13.62 -12.08
CA GLN A 74 -15.50 13.91 -13.30
C GLN A 74 -15.03 12.61 -13.95
N LEU A 75 -15.78 12.17 -14.97
CA LEU A 75 -15.48 11.01 -15.82
C LEU A 75 -14.23 11.21 -16.69
N LYS A 76 -13.06 11.37 -16.06
CA LYS A 76 -11.76 11.33 -16.76
C LYS A 76 -10.81 10.39 -16.02
N LYS A 77 -10.94 9.11 -16.38
CA LYS A 77 -10.23 7.89 -15.93
C LYS A 77 -10.83 7.29 -14.66
N ASN A 78 -11.54 6.18 -14.84
CA ASN A 78 -12.53 5.58 -13.92
C ASN A 78 -12.01 4.94 -12.64
N LEU A 79 -10.82 5.30 -12.16
CA LEU A 79 -10.32 4.87 -10.86
C LEU A 79 -9.40 5.95 -10.31
N LYS A 80 -9.82 6.59 -9.23
CA LYS A 80 -8.94 7.47 -8.46
C LYS A 80 -8.59 6.76 -7.16
N ILE A 81 -7.29 6.58 -6.97
CA ILE A 81 -6.71 5.97 -5.79
C ILE A 81 -7.06 6.91 -4.62
N GLY A 82 -7.59 6.37 -3.53
CA GLY A 82 -7.69 7.10 -2.27
C GLY A 82 -6.33 7.03 -1.57
N GLU A 83 -5.85 8.15 -1.01
CA GLU A 83 -4.71 8.09 -0.10
C GLU A 83 -5.13 7.43 1.22
N GLY A 84 -5.30 6.11 1.22
CA GLY A 84 -5.29 5.35 2.45
C GLY A 84 -3.90 5.49 3.07
N LYS A 85 -3.82 5.99 4.31
CA LYS A 85 -2.58 5.93 5.10
C LYS A 85 -2.06 4.49 5.03
N SER A 86 -0.82 4.27 4.61
CA SER A 86 -0.24 2.93 4.68
C SER A 86 0.41 2.76 6.04
N GLY A 87 0.04 1.72 6.79
CA GLY A 87 0.57 1.49 8.13
C GLY A 87 1.10 0.08 8.30
N MET A 88 1.88 -0.14 9.36
CA MET A 88 2.33 -1.49 9.72
C MET A 88 1.23 -2.27 10.45
N PRO A 89 1.09 -3.58 10.20
CA PRO A 89 0.32 -4.47 11.09
C PRO A 89 0.73 -4.28 12.56
N THR A 90 -0.22 -4.40 13.49
CA THR A 90 0.03 -4.30 14.95
C THR A 90 0.70 -5.55 15.54
N ASP A 91 0.65 -6.66 14.82
CA ASP A 91 1.06 -8.00 15.23
C ASP A 91 2.46 -8.39 14.73
N GLY A 92 3.14 -7.54 13.96
CA GLY A 92 4.35 -7.93 13.25
C GLY A 92 5.42 -6.86 13.06
N ASN A 93 6.60 -7.32 12.67
CA ASN A 93 7.76 -6.51 12.31
C ASN A 93 7.66 -5.88 10.90
N GLY A 94 6.49 -5.90 10.28
CA GLY A 94 6.25 -5.34 8.95
C GLY A 94 6.88 -6.13 7.79
N THR A 95 7.09 -7.45 7.92
CA THR A 95 7.46 -8.34 6.79
C THR A 95 6.44 -8.28 5.64
N GLU A 96 5.16 -8.14 5.98
CA GLU A 96 4.06 -8.04 5.01
C GLU A 96 3.74 -6.60 4.60
N TYR A 97 4.47 -5.61 5.14
CA TYR A 97 4.22 -4.21 4.82
C TYR A 97 4.47 -3.92 3.34
N MET A 98 3.42 -3.60 2.60
CA MET A 98 3.49 -3.25 1.18
C MET A 98 3.16 -1.78 0.90
N GLY A 99 3.15 -0.93 1.93
CA GLY A 99 2.90 0.51 1.80
C GLY A 99 3.97 1.29 1.04
N THR A 100 3.80 2.61 0.94
CA THR A 100 4.60 3.49 0.07
C THR A 100 5.60 4.38 0.80
N MET A 101 5.86 4.15 2.10
CA MET A 101 6.86 4.91 2.85
C MET A 101 8.22 4.83 2.15
N LYS A 102 8.87 5.98 1.92
CA LYS A 102 10.15 6.10 1.21
C LYS A 102 11.17 6.97 1.94
N LYS A 103 10.93 7.20 3.23
CA LYS A 103 11.83 7.94 4.13
C LYS A 103 12.14 7.09 5.36
N THR A 104 13.38 7.21 5.82
CA THR A 104 13.85 6.55 7.04
C THR A 104 13.34 7.27 8.28
N ALA A 105 13.57 6.68 9.46
CA ALA A 105 13.22 7.27 10.75
C ALA A 105 13.93 8.61 11.00
N THR A 106 15.16 8.80 10.49
CA THR A 106 15.85 10.10 10.54
C THR A 106 15.49 11.04 9.37
N GLY A 107 14.58 10.62 8.48
CA GLY A 107 14.10 11.44 7.38
C GLY A 107 14.91 11.36 6.09
N LYS A 108 15.90 10.46 5.98
CA LYS A 108 16.67 10.24 4.75
C LYS A 108 15.79 9.63 3.67
N ASN A 109 16.05 9.97 2.42
CA ASN A 109 15.33 9.35 1.30
C ASN A 109 15.87 7.95 1.04
N CYS A 110 14.95 7.00 0.88
CA CYS A 110 15.29 5.65 0.47
C CYS A 110 15.79 5.61 -0.97
N LEU A 111 16.79 4.76 -1.20
CA LEU A 111 17.24 4.36 -2.54
C LEU A 111 16.34 3.27 -3.10
N ARG A 112 16.32 3.14 -4.44
CA ARG A 112 15.62 2.01 -5.05
C ARG A 112 16.37 0.74 -4.69
N TRP A 113 15.61 -0.33 -4.45
CA TRP A 113 16.22 -1.61 -4.07
C TRP A 113 17.12 -2.17 -5.18
N ASP A 114 16.79 -1.86 -6.44
CA ASP A 114 17.57 -2.23 -7.64
C ASP A 114 18.74 -1.29 -7.97
N SER A 115 18.80 -0.08 -7.38
CA SER A 115 19.78 0.96 -7.74
C SER A 115 21.00 1.02 -6.82
N GLN A 116 21.47 -0.13 -6.34
CA GLN A 116 22.42 -0.16 -5.22
C GLN A 116 23.73 0.61 -5.48
N PRO A 117 24.14 1.53 -4.58
CA PRO A 117 25.35 2.34 -4.72
C PRO A 117 26.64 1.61 -4.30
N TYR A 118 26.57 0.37 -3.81
CA TYR A 118 27.70 -0.32 -3.15
C TYR A 118 28.42 -1.37 -4.00
N GLY A 119 28.34 -1.25 -5.32
CA GLY A 119 29.10 -2.08 -6.22
C GLY A 119 28.47 -3.45 -6.41
N LYS A 120 28.85 -4.05 -7.53
CA LYS A 120 28.36 -5.31 -8.06
C LYS A 120 28.42 -6.40 -6.98
N LEU A 121 27.26 -6.97 -6.66
CA LEU A 121 26.88 -8.40 -6.57
C LEU A 121 27.92 -9.54 -6.51
N ASP A 122 29.22 -9.31 -6.60
CA ASP A 122 30.24 -10.34 -6.46
C ASP A 122 30.46 -10.72 -4.98
N ASP A 123 30.26 -9.78 -4.04
CA ASP A 123 30.30 -10.05 -2.59
C ASP A 123 28.94 -10.42 -1.99
N PHE A 124 27.84 -10.10 -2.69
CA PHE A 124 26.47 -10.36 -2.25
C PHE A 124 25.79 -11.26 -3.28
N LYS A 125 25.90 -12.58 -3.14
CA LYS A 125 25.25 -13.53 -4.05
C LYS A 125 23.73 -13.41 -3.93
N PRO A 126 23.03 -12.75 -4.87
CA PRO A 126 21.60 -12.43 -4.73
C PRO A 126 20.72 -13.68 -4.83
N ASP A 127 21.24 -14.73 -5.47
CA ASP A 127 20.56 -16.02 -5.57
C ASP A 127 20.62 -16.80 -4.24
N LEU A 128 21.40 -16.33 -3.26
CA LEU A 128 21.58 -16.99 -1.96
C LEU A 128 21.10 -16.15 -0.77
N THR A 129 20.80 -14.86 -0.96
CA THR A 129 20.33 -13.99 0.13
C THR A 129 18.84 -13.73 0.04
N TYR A 130 18.20 -13.64 1.20
CA TYR A 130 16.75 -13.37 1.28
C TYR A 130 16.38 -12.04 0.60
N GLU A 131 17.27 -11.05 0.66
CA GLU A 131 17.13 -9.75 -0.01
C GLU A 131 17.16 -9.88 -1.55
N GLY A 132 18.04 -10.72 -2.10
CA GLY A 132 18.08 -10.97 -3.54
C GLY A 132 16.86 -11.75 -4.04
N HIS A 133 16.32 -12.67 -3.23
CA HIS A 133 15.05 -13.34 -3.53
C HIS A 133 13.86 -12.36 -3.50
N PHE A 134 13.85 -11.39 -2.57
CA PHE A 134 12.87 -10.32 -2.54
C PHE A 134 12.93 -9.44 -3.80
N LEU A 135 14.14 -9.05 -4.22
CA LEU A 135 14.37 -8.23 -5.42
C LEU A 135 13.83 -8.87 -6.71
N ARG A 136 13.97 -10.19 -6.86
CA ARG A 136 13.49 -10.91 -8.05
C ARG A 136 11.97 -11.09 -8.10
N ASN A 137 11.33 -11.22 -6.94
CA ASN A 137 9.95 -11.69 -6.85
C ASN A 137 8.94 -10.61 -6.43
N ASN A 138 9.40 -9.40 -6.07
CA ASN A 138 8.51 -8.35 -5.58
C ASN A 138 8.45 -7.14 -6.51
N PRO A 139 7.28 -6.74 -7.03
CA PRO A 139 7.11 -5.54 -7.85
C PRO A 139 7.55 -4.23 -7.14
N SER A 140 7.65 -4.25 -5.81
CA SER A 140 8.18 -3.12 -5.02
C SER A 140 9.70 -2.98 -5.11
N ALA A 141 10.42 -3.97 -5.65
CA ALA A 141 11.87 -3.94 -5.84
C ALA A 141 12.32 -2.86 -6.83
N GLU A 142 11.48 -2.54 -7.82
CA GLU A 142 11.69 -1.43 -8.76
C GLU A 142 11.39 -0.06 -8.14
N ARG A 143 11.07 -0.01 -6.84
CA ARG A 143 10.75 1.22 -6.10
C ARG A 143 11.71 1.39 -4.94
N ASN A 144 11.56 2.49 -4.22
CA ASN A 144 12.37 2.83 -3.06
C ASN A 144 11.55 2.81 -1.76
N PHE A 145 10.61 1.88 -1.64
CA PHE A 145 9.74 1.82 -0.48
C PHE A 145 10.35 1.00 0.65
N CYS A 146 10.11 1.38 1.89
CA CYS A 146 10.54 0.65 3.08
C CYS A 146 9.94 -0.76 3.09
N ARG A 147 10.77 -1.78 3.32
CA ARG A 147 10.37 -3.20 3.33
C ARG A 147 11.14 -3.94 4.41
N ASN A 148 10.65 -5.10 4.81
CA ASN A 148 11.36 -5.96 5.76
C ASN A 148 11.54 -7.39 5.20
N PRO A 149 12.34 -7.55 4.12
CA PRO A 149 12.56 -8.88 3.56
C PRO A 149 13.25 -9.79 4.59
N THR A 150 14.20 -9.29 5.35
CA THR A 150 15.03 -10.12 6.25
C THR A 150 14.41 -10.38 7.63
N SER A 151 13.11 -10.15 7.82
CA SER A 151 12.44 -10.29 9.13
C SER A 151 13.17 -9.60 10.30
N LYS A 152 13.76 -8.41 10.05
CA LYS A 152 14.33 -7.53 11.09
C LYS A 152 13.24 -6.99 12.01
N GLU A 153 13.57 -6.12 12.94
CA GLU A 153 12.64 -5.54 13.92
C GLU A 153 11.54 -4.67 13.28
N ARG A 154 11.84 -3.98 12.18
CA ARG A 154 10.89 -3.14 11.42
C ARG A 154 11.36 -2.95 9.97
N PRO A 155 10.50 -2.45 9.06
CA PRO A 155 10.89 -2.15 7.70
C PRO A 155 12.01 -1.12 7.63
N TRP A 156 12.84 -1.28 6.61
CA TRP A 156 14.04 -0.50 6.38
C TRP A 156 14.22 -0.26 4.88
N CYS A 157 15.18 0.57 4.51
CA CYS A 157 15.59 0.76 3.13
C CYS A 157 17.07 1.12 3.06
N PHE A 158 17.66 0.98 1.87
CA PHE A 158 18.99 1.50 1.58
C PHE A 158 18.97 3.03 1.53
N VAL A 159 20.07 3.66 1.95
CA VAL A 159 20.26 5.12 1.90
C VAL A 159 21.60 5.44 1.28
N ASP A 160 21.69 6.60 0.63
CA ASP A 160 22.96 7.12 0.14
C ASP A 160 23.65 7.92 1.26
N ASP A 161 24.34 7.20 2.13
CA ASP A 161 25.05 7.80 3.26
C ASP A 161 26.43 7.14 3.47
N ALA A 162 27.41 7.96 3.85
CA ALA A 162 28.78 7.51 4.04
C ALA A 162 28.94 6.65 5.29
N ALA A 163 28.15 6.92 6.34
CA ALA A 163 28.23 6.26 7.64
C ALA A 163 27.31 5.04 7.75
N THR A 164 26.12 5.09 7.12
CA THR A 164 25.19 3.94 7.13
C THR A 164 24.73 3.57 5.72
N LYS A 165 24.64 2.26 5.46
CA LYS A 165 24.25 1.71 4.15
C LYS A 165 22.75 1.51 4.03
N TRP A 166 22.08 1.32 5.16
CA TRP A 166 20.65 1.15 5.27
C TRP A 166 20.17 1.76 6.59
N GLU A 167 18.89 2.04 6.71
CA GLU A 167 18.30 2.55 7.93
C GLU A 167 16.85 2.11 8.06
N PHE A 168 16.39 1.96 9.30
CA PHE A 168 14.99 1.67 9.56
C PHE A 168 14.09 2.84 9.18
N CYS A 169 12.86 2.51 8.78
CA CYS A 169 11.80 3.47 8.56
C CYS A 169 10.90 3.58 9.78
N ASP A 170 10.36 4.77 9.99
CA ASP A 170 9.34 5.00 11.02
C ASP A 170 7.96 4.99 10.38
N ILE A 171 7.40 3.78 10.25
CA ILE A 171 6.08 3.58 9.66
C ILE A 171 5.05 3.55 10.80
N PRO A 172 4.01 4.40 10.76
CA PRO A 172 2.96 4.37 11.76
C PRO A 172 2.29 2.99 11.82
N LEU A 173 2.01 2.50 13.03
CA LEU A 173 1.16 1.33 13.20
C LEU A 173 -0.24 1.64 12.68
N CYS A 174 -0.86 0.60 12.12
CA CYS A 174 -2.26 0.58 11.75
C CYS A 174 -3.14 0.40 12.98
N PRO A 175 -3.85 1.43 13.48
CA PRO A 175 -4.71 1.27 14.63
C PRO A 175 -5.82 0.27 14.32
N ASN A 176 -6.15 -0.60 15.29
CA ASN A 176 -7.22 -1.59 15.20
C ASN A 176 -7.00 -2.73 14.18
N HIS A 177 -5.76 -3.08 13.87
CA HIS A 177 -5.45 -4.43 13.38
C HIS A 177 -5.45 -5.38 14.59
N PRO A 178 -6.32 -6.40 14.66
CA PRO A 178 -6.21 -7.45 15.66
C PRO A 178 -4.96 -8.32 15.44
#